data_AF-A0A2S0KIL7-F1
#
_entry.id   AF-A0A2S0KIL7-F1
#
_cell.length_a   1.000
_cell.length_b   1.000
_cell.length_c   1.000
_cell.angle_alpha   90.00
_cell.angle_beta   90.00
_cell.angle_gamma   90.00
#
_symmetry.space_group_name_H-M   'P 1'
#
loop_
_entity.id
_entity.type
_entity.pdbx_description
1 polymer ?
#
loop_
_entity_poly.entity_id
_entity_poly.type
_entity_poly.pdbx_seq_one_letter_code
_entity_poly.pdbx_strand_id
1 'polypeptide(L)'
;MNAMSDLLMQIEQRAATMPWMPAVRFRGQIVSYGDLHRRIVEYDAVVSAHALSENAALTAALVSFFPDALRALAPLDQAQWVADAITWLSRGLSDSRESLIAAI
;
A
#
# COMPACT_ATOMS: atom_id res chain seq x y z
N MET A 1 -5.35 -1.86 -18.05
CA MET A 1 -5.00 -1.70 -16.62
C MET A 1 -3.57 -1.24 -16.52
N ASN A 2 -3.31 -0.22 -15.69
CA ASN A 2 -1.95 0.18 -15.30
C ASN A 2 -1.59 -0.54 -13.99
N ALA A 3 -0.30 -0.80 -13.77
CA ALA A 3 0.21 -1.56 -12.62
C ALA A 3 -0.29 -1.07 -11.25
N MET A 4 -0.65 0.21 -11.14
CA MET A 4 -1.20 0.80 -9.91
C MET A 4 -2.62 0.33 -9.61
N SER A 5 -3.49 0.29 -10.61
CA SER A 5 -4.87 -0.17 -10.43
C SER A 5 -4.91 -1.65 -10.05
N ASP A 6 -3.99 -2.46 -10.61
CA ASP A 6 -3.82 -3.86 -10.23
C ASP A 6 -3.36 -4.00 -8.78
N LEU A 7 -2.45 -3.12 -8.32
CA LEU A 7 -1.98 -3.08 -6.93
C LEU A 7 -3.11 -2.80 -5.95
N LEU A 8 -3.91 -1.77 -6.23
CA LEU A 8 -5.03 -1.38 -5.38
C LEU A 8 -6.09 -2.49 -5.31
N MET A 9 -6.43 -3.08 -6.46
CA MET A 9 -7.36 -4.21 -6.52
C MET A 9 -6.86 -5.42 -5.70
N GLN A 10 -5.56 -5.72 -5.73
CA GLN A 10 -5.00 -6.78 -4.90
C GLN A 10 -5.07 -6.45 -3.41
N ILE A 11 -4.77 -5.21 -3.03
CA ILE A 11 -4.86 -4.75 -1.63
C ILE A 11 -6.31 -4.87 -1.15
N GLU A 12 -7.29 -4.44 -1.95
CA GLU A 12 -8.70 -4.58 -1.67
C GLU A 12 -9.11 -6.06 -1.52
N GLN A 13 -8.72 -6.91 -2.47
CA GLN A 13 -9.05 -8.34 -2.42
C GLN A 13 -8.47 -9.02 -1.17
N ARG A 14 -7.23 -8.70 -0.79
CA ARG A 14 -6.59 -9.22 0.43
C ARG A 14 -7.20 -8.61 1.69
N ALA A 15 -7.61 -7.34 1.67
CA ALA A 15 -8.33 -6.73 2.77
C ALA A 15 -9.71 -7.37 2.99
N ALA A 16 -10.40 -7.78 1.92
CA ALA A 16 -11.69 -8.44 2.00
C ALA A 16 -11.60 -9.90 2.48
N THR A 17 -10.57 -10.63 2.03
CA THR A 17 -10.42 -12.07 2.31
C THR A 17 -9.58 -12.36 3.55
N MET A 18 -8.56 -11.55 3.83
CA MET A 18 -7.58 -11.76 4.89
C MET A 18 -7.19 -10.43 5.57
N PRO A 19 -8.14 -9.68 6.15
CA PRO A 19 -7.89 -8.34 6.70
C PRO A 19 -6.82 -8.31 7.80
N TRP A 20 -6.65 -9.40 8.56
CA TRP A 20 -5.65 -9.52 9.63
C TRP A 20 -4.24 -9.79 9.12
N MET A 21 -4.05 -10.10 7.83
CA MET A 21 -2.74 -10.47 7.31
C MET A 21 -1.82 -9.24 7.21
N PRO A 22 -0.54 -9.35 7.64
CA PRO A 22 0.44 -8.27 7.49
C PRO A 22 0.66 -7.87 6.03
N ALA A 23 0.50 -6.59 5.72
CA ALA A 23 0.80 -6.01 4.40
C ALA A 23 2.21 -5.41 4.37
N VAL A 24 2.56 -4.60 5.38
CA VAL A 24 3.85 -3.89 5.47
C VAL A 24 4.34 -3.90 6.92
N ARG A 25 5.66 -3.89 7.11
CA ARG A 25 6.29 -3.76 8.43
C ARG A 25 7.26 -2.58 8.45
N PHE A 26 6.97 -1.58 9.29
CA PHE A 26 7.82 -0.41 9.52
C PHE A 26 8.51 -0.53 10.87
N ARG A 27 9.81 -0.88 10.88
CA ARG A 27 10.69 -0.85 12.09
C ARG A 27 10.02 -1.37 13.39
N GLY A 28 9.23 -2.44 13.30
CA GLY A 28 8.55 -3.06 14.44
C GLY A 28 7.04 -2.86 14.50
N GLN A 29 6.48 -1.88 13.78
CA GLN A 29 5.05 -1.77 13.55
C GLN A 29 4.63 -2.60 12.35
N ILE A 30 3.53 -3.33 12.49
CA ILE A 30 2.94 -4.13 11.43
C ILE A 30 1.64 -3.43 11.01
N VAL A 31 1.51 -3.19 9.71
CA VAL A 31 0.28 -2.68 9.10
C VAL A 31 -0.38 -3.84 8.37
N SER A 32 -1.63 -4.13 8.71
CA SER A 32 -2.42 -5.18 8.08
C SER A 32 -3.00 -4.73 6.73
N TYR A 33 -3.42 -5.67 5.87
CA TYR A 33 -4.14 -5.33 4.64
C TYR A 33 -5.45 -4.60 4.93
N GLY A 34 -6.17 -4.97 5.99
CA GLY A 34 -7.41 -4.30 6.39
C GLY A 34 -7.18 -2.85 6.80
N ASP A 35 -6.15 -2.59 7.60
CA ASP A 35 -5.82 -1.22 8.03
C ASP A 35 -5.30 -0.38 6.88
N LEU A 36 -4.46 -0.96 6.02
CA LEU A 36 -3.94 -0.28 4.83
C LEU A 36 -5.07 0.13 3.90
N HIS A 37 -5.99 -0.79 3.57
CA HIS A 37 -7.13 -0.52 2.70
C HIS A 37 -8.05 0.55 3.28
N ARG A 38 -8.40 0.46 4.57
CA ARG A 38 -9.22 1.49 5.24
C ARG A 38 -8.60 2.87 5.08
N ARG A 39 -7.29 2.98 5.27
CA ARG A 39 -6.56 4.24 5.17
C ARG A 39 -6.50 4.77 3.74
N ILE A 40 -6.35 3.89 2.75
CA ILE A 40 -6.41 4.27 1.33
C ILE A 40 -7.77 4.88 1.02
N VAL A 41 -8.87 4.25 1.44
CA VAL A 41 -10.24 4.76 1.21
C VAL A 41 -10.47 6.11 1.92
N GLU A 42 -9.98 6.26 3.15
CA GLU A 42 -10.04 7.54 3.88
C GLU A 42 -9.32 8.67 3.12
N TYR A 43 -8.14 8.39 2.54
CA TYR A 43 -7.39 9.36 1.75
C TYR A 43 -7.92 9.53 0.33
N ASP A 44 -8.56 8.53 -0.26
CA ASP A 44 -9.17 8.63 -1.60
C ASP A 44 -10.32 9.64 -1.62
N ALA A 45 -11.11 9.69 -0.53
CA ALA A 45 -12.12 10.73 -0.33
C ALA A 45 -11.52 12.15 -0.31
N VAL A 46 -10.29 12.30 0.23
CA VAL A 46 -9.56 13.57 0.27
C VAL A 46 -8.89 13.87 -1.07
N VAL A 47 -8.35 12.86 -1.74
CA VAL A 47 -7.63 12.96 -3.02
C VAL A 47 -8.59 13.26 -4.17
N SER A 48 -9.77 12.65 -4.17
CA SER A 48 -10.86 12.92 -5.13
C SER A 48 -11.33 14.38 -5.07
N ALA A 49 -11.26 15.02 -3.90
CA ALA A 49 -11.58 16.44 -3.76
C ALA A 49 -10.50 17.38 -4.35
N HIS A 50 -9.28 16.89 -4.59
CA HIS A 50 -8.12 17.68 -5.02
C HIS A 50 -7.54 17.26 -6.38
N ALA A 51 -8.21 16.37 -7.13
CA ALA A 51 -7.74 15.82 -8.41
C ALA A 51 -6.30 15.25 -8.37
N LEU A 52 -5.91 14.71 -7.21
CA LEU A 52 -4.59 14.08 -7.04
C LEU A 52 -4.61 12.65 -7.61
N SER A 53 -3.45 12.16 -8.03
CA SER A 53 -3.31 10.80 -8.57
C SER A 53 -3.64 9.74 -7.51
N GLU A 54 -4.21 8.59 -7.91
CA GLU A 54 -4.40 7.40 -7.05
C GLU A 54 -3.12 7.02 -6.27
N ASN A 55 -1.95 7.29 -6.86
CA ASN A 55 -0.65 7.06 -6.26
C ASN A 55 -0.42 7.93 -5.00
N ALA A 56 -1.04 9.10 -4.94
CA ALA A 56 -0.99 9.99 -3.80
C ALA A 56 -1.80 9.45 -2.62
N ALA A 57 -2.94 8.79 -2.86
CA ALA A 57 -3.75 8.18 -1.80
C ALA A 57 -2.99 7.03 -1.12
N LEU A 58 -2.36 6.14 -1.90
CA LEU A 58 -1.52 5.06 -1.36
C LEU A 58 -0.30 5.59 -0.60
N THR A 59 0.39 6.58 -1.18
CA THR A 59 1.55 7.24 -0.54
C THR A 59 1.14 7.89 0.79
N ALA A 60 0.04 8.64 0.81
CA ALA A 60 -0.47 9.28 2.02
C ALA A 60 -0.88 8.25 3.09
N ALA A 61 -1.53 7.17 2.68
CA ALA A 61 -1.87 6.07 3.57
C ALA A 61 -0.63 5.48 4.23
N LEU A 62 0.41 5.14 3.47
CA LEU A 62 1.67 4.59 3.98
C LEU A 62 2.38 5.56 4.94
N VAL A 63 2.49 6.84 4.57
CA VAL A 63 3.09 7.88 5.42
C VAL A 63 2.30 8.06 6.72
N SER A 64 0.98 7.93 6.69
CA SER A 64 0.15 8.05 7.90
C SER A 64 0.47 6.98 8.96
N PHE A 65 0.98 5.82 8.53
CA PHE A 65 1.42 4.73 9.40
C PHE A 65 2.87 4.86 9.87
N PHE A 66 3.60 5.90 9.47
CA PHE A 66 4.98 6.05 9.88
C PHE A 66 5.08 6.23 11.40
N PRO A 67 5.88 5.40 12.09
CA PRO A 67 6.18 5.63 13.50
C PRO A 67 7.02 6.90 13.64
N ASP A 68 7.03 7.49 14.83
CA ASP A 68 7.78 8.73 15.11
C ASP A 68 9.26 8.63 14.74
N ALA A 69 9.85 7.46 14.94
CA ALA A 69 11.24 7.17 14.54
C ALA A 69 11.48 7.31 13.03
N LEU A 70 10.48 6.99 12.20
CA LEU A 70 10.56 7.15 10.75
C LEU A 70 10.27 8.59 10.33
N ARG A 71 9.34 9.26 11.03
CA ARG A 71 9.03 10.69 10.82
C ARG A 71 10.19 11.62 11.16
N ALA A 72 11.08 11.18 12.05
CA ALA A 72 12.29 11.91 12.43
C ALA A 72 13.43 11.80 11.38
N LEU A 73 13.31 10.91 10.38
CA LEU A 73 14.30 10.77 9.31
C LEU A 73 14.21 11.93 8.30
N ALA A 74 15.24 12.08 7.48
CA ALA A 74 15.20 13.05 6.39
C ALA A 74 14.11 12.71 5.36
N PRO A 75 13.52 13.70 4.67
CA PRO A 75 12.46 13.45 3.69
C PRO A 75 12.83 12.45 2.59
N LEU A 76 14.10 12.41 2.20
CA LEU A 76 14.61 11.45 1.21
C LEU A 76 14.54 10.01 1.73
N ASP A 77 14.93 9.79 2.98
CA ASP A 77 14.87 8.47 3.62
C ASP A 77 13.42 8.03 3.81
N GLN A 78 12.53 8.96 4.16
CA GLN A 78 11.10 8.71 4.25
C GLN A 78 10.52 8.28 2.90
N ALA A 79 10.86 9.00 1.82
CA ALA A 79 10.43 8.67 0.48
C ALA A 79 10.95 7.29 0.03
N GLN A 80 12.20 6.95 0.38
CA GLN A 80 12.76 5.62 0.10
C GLN A 80 11.96 4.51 0.80
N TRP A 81 11.57 4.70 2.06
CA TRP A 81 10.72 3.74 2.78
C TRP A 81 9.35 3.54 2.12
N VAL A 82 8.75 4.60 1.60
CA VAL A 82 7.49 4.47 0.85
C VAL A 82 7.72 3.70 -0.46
N ALA A 83 8.76 4.03 -1.21
CA ALA A 83 9.10 3.35 -2.45
C ALA A 83 9.36 1.85 -2.24
N ASP A 84 10.08 1.51 -1.18
CA ASP A 84 10.35 0.12 -0.78
C ASP A 84 9.07 -0.61 -0.40
N ALA A 85 8.15 0.04 0.33
CA ALA A 85 6.85 -0.53 0.69
C ALA A 85 5.97 -0.79 -0.54
N ILE A 86 5.89 0.17 -1.47
CA ILE A 86 5.15 0.01 -2.74
C ILE A 86 5.77 -1.12 -3.58
N THR A 87 7.09 -1.18 -3.64
CA THR A 87 7.82 -2.24 -4.36
C THR A 87 7.51 -3.61 -3.75
N TRP A 88 7.54 -3.72 -2.43
CA TRP A 88 7.18 -4.94 -1.71
C TRP A 88 5.74 -5.39 -1.99
N LEU A 89 4.77 -4.48 -1.89
CA LEU A 89 3.38 -4.78 -2.18
C LEU A 89 3.18 -5.19 -3.64
N SER A 90 3.92 -4.56 -4.57
CA SER A 90 3.86 -4.88 -5.99
C SER A 90 4.44 -6.27 -6.33
N ARG A 91 5.35 -6.82 -5.51
CA ARG A 91 5.83 -8.21 -5.71
C ARG A 91 4.70 -9.23 -5.57
N GLY A 92 3.72 -8.94 -4.71
CA GLY A 92 2.51 -9.76 -4.58
C GLY A 92 1.73 -9.87 -5.89
N LEU A 93 1.81 -8.86 -6.78
CA LEU A 93 1.17 -8.88 -8.10
C LEU A 93 1.82 -9.88 -9.04
N SER A 94 3.16 -9.93 -9.07
CA SER A 94 3.89 -10.91 -9.88
C SER A 94 3.55 -12.33 -9.45
N ASP A 95 3.57 -12.58 -8.14
CA ASP A 95 3.29 -13.91 -7.56
C ASP A 95 1.83 -14.37 -7.83
N SER A 96 0.88 -13.43 -7.76
CA SER A 96 -0.53 -13.71 -8.07
C SER A 96 -0.79 -13.88 -9.57
N ARG A 97 -0.06 -13.15 -10.42
CA ARG A 97 -0.17 -13.24 -11.88
C ARG A 97 0.46 -14.53 -12.40
N GLU A 98 1.57 -14.97 -11.83
CA GLU A 98 2.18 -16.27 -12.11
C GLU A 98 1.27 -17.42 -11.64
N SER A 99 0.68 -17.31 -10.44
CA SER A 99 -0.30 -18.29 -9.95
C SER A 99 -1.55 -18.39 -10.83
N LEU A 100 -2.02 -17.27 -11.39
CA LEU A 100 -3.16 -17.26 -12.32
C LEU A 100 -2.82 -17.89 -13.68
N ILE A 101 -1.61 -17.66 -14.20
CA ILE A 101 -1.13 -18.29 -15.45
C ILE A 101 -0.93 -19.79 -15.27
N ALA A 102 -0.46 -20.25 -14.10
CA ALA A 102 -0.26 -21.67 -13.82
C ALA A 102 -1.57 -22.47 -13.65
N ALA A 103 -2.71 -21.80 -13.47
CA ALA A 103 -4.02 -22.43 -13.25
C ALA A 103 -4.88 -22.57 -14.52
N ILE A 104 -4.38 -22.15 -15.69
CA ILE A 104 -5.03 -22.22 -17.01
C ILE A 104 -4.38 -23.33 -17.84
#